data_AF-A0A358Y6A3-F1
#
_entry.id   AF-A0A358Y6A3-F1
#
_cell.length_a   1.000
_cell.length_b   1.000
_cell.length_c   1.000
_cell.angle_alpha   90.00
_cell.angle_beta   90.00
_cell.angle_gamma   90.00
#
_symmetry.space_group_name_H-M   'P 1'
#
loop_
_entity.id
_entity.type
_entity.pdbx_description
1 polymer ?
#
loop_
_entity_poly.entity_id
_entity_poly.type
_entity_poly.pdbx_seq_one_letter_code
_entity_poly.pdbx_strand_id
1 'polypeptide(L)'
;MRKILFISYYYPPCNLTASNRVFSWAKFLAKNNFEITVLTRHWPAKIESFNDIYQHEKLGELHTINEGIKVIRVDEYNSIFKKI
;
A
#
# COMPACT_ATOMS: atom_id res chain seq x y z
N MET A 1 5.62 15.04 17.81
CA MET A 1 5.88 14.32 16.54
C MET A 1 4.58 14.25 15.76
N ARG A 2 4.58 14.50 14.45
CA ARG A 2 3.36 14.48 13.62
C ARG A 2 3.28 13.13 12.90
N LYS A 3 2.18 12.41 13.10
CA LYS A 3 1.91 11.11 12.48
C LYS A 3 1.00 11.30 11.28
N ILE A 4 1.29 10.60 10.19
CA ILE A 4 0.48 10.62 8.95
C ILE A 4 0.19 9.19 8.54
N LEU A 5 -1.09 8.91 8.29
CA LEU A 5 -1.58 7.64 7.73
C LEU A 5 -2.04 7.87 6.29
N PHE A 6 -1.39 7.21 5.34
CA PHE A 6 -1.90 7.06 3.98
C PHE A 6 -2.77 5.80 3.90
N ILE A 7 -3.96 5.93 3.31
CA ILE A 7 -4.82 4.79 2.96
C ILE A 7 -4.98 4.82 1.45
N SER A 8 -4.46 3.82 0.76
CA SER A 8 -4.49 3.76 -0.70
C SER A 8 -4.52 2.32 -1.16
N TYR A 9 -5.32 2.01 -2.16
CA TYR A 9 -5.19 0.74 -2.87
C TYR A 9 -3.85 0.66 -3.59
N TYR A 10 -3.33 1.76 -4.12
CA TYR A 10 -2.12 1.77 -4.95
C TYR A 10 -0.90 2.22 -4.16
N TYR A 11 0.05 1.29 -3.99
CA TYR A 11 1.35 1.51 -3.37
C TYR A 11 2.34 0.43 -3.82
N PRO A 12 3.67 0.65 -3.81
CA PRO A 12 4.63 -0.37 -4.22
C PRO A 12 4.44 -1.70 -3.47
N PRO A 13 4.54 -2.86 -4.15
CA PRO A 13 5.20 -3.11 -5.44
C PRO A 13 4.39 -2.79 -6.71
N CYS A 14 3.14 -2.31 -6.60
CA CYS A 14 2.39 -1.82 -7.76
C CYS A 14 3.20 -0.75 -8.51
N ASN A 15 3.41 -0.93 -9.81
CA ASN A 15 4.21 -0.05 -10.67
C ASN A 15 3.37 0.99 -11.45
N LEU A 16 2.07 1.07 -11.18
CA LEU A 16 1.16 2.04 -11.81
C LEU A 16 1.44 3.47 -11.32
N THR A 17 1.10 4.47 -12.15
CA THR A 17 1.27 5.89 -11.81
C THR A 17 0.59 6.29 -10.49
N ALA A 18 -0.56 5.68 -10.17
CA ALA A 18 -1.27 5.91 -8.91
C ALA A 18 -0.42 5.53 -7.67
N SER A 19 0.34 4.45 -7.76
CA SER A 19 1.23 3.95 -6.71
C SER A 19 2.42 4.90 -6.48
N ASN A 20 3.05 5.35 -7.57
CA ASN A 20 4.20 6.27 -7.53
C ASN A 20 3.87 7.61 -6.86
N ARG A 21 2.61 8.07 -6.95
CA ARG A 21 2.15 9.29 -6.29
C ARG A 21 2.23 9.12 -4.77
N VAL A 22 1.55 8.12 -4.21
CA VAL A 22 1.51 7.92 -2.75
C VAL A 22 2.91 7.64 -2.21
N PHE A 23 3.71 6.84 -2.92
CA PHE A 23 5.10 6.57 -2.56
C PHE A 23 5.94 7.84 -2.47
N SER A 24 5.86 8.73 -3.46
CA SER A 24 6.63 9.99 -3.45
C SER A 24 6.27 10.84 -2.23
N TRP A 25 4.98 11.00 -1.93
CA TRP A 25 4.54 11.77 -0.76
C TRP A 25 5.05 11.15 0.55
N ALA A 26 4.87 9.84 0.73
CA ALA A 26 5.35 9.12 1.91
C ALA A 26 6.86 9.28 2.10
N LYS A 27 7.64 9.14 1.01
CA LYS A 27 9.10 9.30 1.01
C LYS A 27 9.55 10.71 1.38
N PHE A 28 8.99 11.74 0.75
CA PHE A 28 9.40 13.11 1.04
C PHE A 28 8.94 13.57 2.42
N LEU A 29 7.77 13.13 2.91
CA LEU A 29 7.33 13.46 4.26
C LEU A 29 8.14 12.72 5.33
N ALA A 30 8.49 11.45 5.12
CA ALA A 30 9.38 10.72 6.03
C ALA A 30 10.75 11.44 6.17
N LYS A 31 11.30 11.95 5.07
CA LYS A 31 12.53 12.78 5.06
C LYS A 31 12.39 14.11 5.82
N ASN A 32 11.17 14.60 6.02
CA ASN A 32 10.88 15.83 6.77
C ASN A 32 10.44 15.53 8.23
N ASN A 33 10.91 14.42 8.80
CA ASN A 33 10.68 14.00 10.20
C ASN A 33 9.22 13.74 10.58
N PHE A 34 8.38 13.34 9.61
CA PHE A 34 7.05 12.81 9.89
C PHE A 34 7.10 11.29 10.07
N GLU A 35 6.32 10.79 11.03
CA GLU A 35 6.13 9.34 11.20
C GLU A 35 5.04 8.88 10.23
N ILE A 36 5.44 8.13 9.19
CA ILE A 36 4.55 7.74 8.09
C ILE A 36 4.15 6.27 8.24
N THR A 37 2.85 6.02 8.20
CA THR A 37 2.27 4.69 7.98
C THR A 37 1.48 4.68 6.68
N VAL A 38 1.61 3.63 5.89
CA VAL A 38 0.84 3.39 4.67
C VAL A 38 0.05 2.10 4.83
N LEU A 39 -1.27 2.20 4.79
CA LEU A 39 -2.17 1.07 4.70
C LEU A 39 -2.55 0.85 3.22
N THR A 40 -2.22 -0.32 2.69
CA THR A 40 -2.46 -0.68 1.29
C THR A 40 -2.93 -2.12 1.17
N ARG A 41 -3.55 -2.47 0.05
CA ARG A 41 -3.80 -3.88 -0.27
C ARG A 41 -2.52 -4.64 -0.58
N HIS A 42 -2.60 -5.96 -0.54
CA HIS A 42 -1.61 -6.84 -1.18
C HIS A 42 -1.60 -6.65 -2.71
N TRP A 43 -0.39 -6.48 -3.25
CA TRP A 43 -0.11 -6.46 -4.67
C TRP A 43 0.84 -7.61 -5.00
N PRO A 44 0.62 -8.32 -6.13
CA PRO A 44 1.62 -9.24 -6.64
C PRO A 44 2.94 -8.49 -6.91
N ALA A 45 4.06 -9.20 -6.78
CA ALA A 45 5.39 -8.62 -6.90
C ALA A 45 5.64 -7.93 -8.26
N LYS A 46 4.92 -8.35 -9.30
CA LYS A 46 5.01 -7.79 -10.65
C LYS A 46 3.62 -7.67 -11.26
N ILE A 47 3.31 -6.49 -11.77
CA ILE A 47 2.13 -6.22 -12.60
C ILE A 47 2.64 -6.14 -14.03
N GLU A 48 2.38 -7.17 -14.83
CA GLU A 48 2.78 -7.27 -16.23
C GLU A 48 1.65 -6.88 -17.18
N SER A 49 0.40 -7.08 -16.74
CA SER A 49 -0.80 -6.81 -17.51
C SER A 49 -1.85 -6.06 -16.70
N PHE A 50 -2.82 -5.44 -17.39
CA PHE A 50 -3.98 -4.83 -16.73
C PHE A 50 -4.81 -5.84 -15.92
N ASN A 51 -4.78 -7.13 -16.29
CA ASN A 51 -5.51 -8.17 -15.56
C ASN A 51 -4.90 -8.44 -14.18
N ASP A 52 -3.59 -8.23 -14.01
CA ASP A 52 -2.91 -8.44 -12.74
C ASP A 52 -3.36 -7.45 -11.66
N ILE A 53 -3.97 -6.33 -12.08
CA ILE A 53 -4.53 -5.33 -11.18
C ILE A 53 -5.72 -5.88 -10.39
N TYR A 54 -6.46 -6.79 -11.01
CA TYR A 54 -7.63 -7.44 -10.41
C TYR A 54 -7.27 -8.74 -9.68
N GLN A 55 -6.01 -9.20 -9.74
CA GLN A 55 -5.59 -10.37 -8.98
C GLN A 55 -5.56 -10.03 -7.50
N HIS A 56 -6.04 -10.93 -6.66
CA HIS A 56 -6.05 -10.76 -5.20
C HIS A 56 -5.19 -11.85 -4.58
N GLU A 57 -4.15 -11.44 -3.85
CA GLU A 57 -3.39 -12.34 -3.00
C GLU A 57 -3.90 -12.23 -1.56
N LYS A 58 -4.19 -13.38 -0.94
CA LYS A 58 -4.48 -13.46 0.49
C LYS A 58 -3.21 -13.86 1.22
N LEU A 59 -2.60 -12.90 1.91
CA LEU A 59 -1.34 -13.08 2.61
C LEU A 59 -1.44 -12.66 4.08
N GLY A 60 -2.61 -12.19 4.53
CA GLY A 60 -2.82 -11.76 5.91
C GLY A 60 -2.41 -10.30 6.12
N GLU A 61 -1.72 -10.00 7.22
CA GLU A 61 -1.20 -8.66 7.48
C GLU A 61 0.34 -8.67 7.39
N LEU A 62 0.91 -7.93 6.44
CA LEU A 62 2.36 -7.82 6.29
C LEU A 62 2.84 -6.41 6.67
N HIS A 63 3.78 -6.37 7.61
CA HIS A 63 4.41 -5.13 8.07
C HIS A 63 5.81 -5.04 7.49
N THR A 64 6.10 -3.96 6.76
CA THR A 64 7.45 -3.68 6.26
C THR A 64 7.84 -2.27 6.67
N ILE A 65 9.09 -2.08 7.08
CA ILE A 65 9.65 -0.74 7.29
C ILE A 65 10.70 -0.51 6.20
N ASN A 66 10.53 0.55 5.42
CA ASN A 66 11.52 0.96 4.41
C ASN A 66 11.66 2.48 4.42
N GLU A 67 12.90 2.99 4.45
CA GLU A 67 13.19 4.44 4.47
C GLU A 67 12.41 5.21 5.58
N GLY A 68 12.17 4.58 6.73
CA GLY A 68 11.39 5.20 7.82
C GLY A 68 9.87 5.21 7.61
N ILE A 69 9.37 4.57 6.56
CA ILE A 69 7.95 4.41 6.26
C ILE A 69 7.49 3.03 6.72
N LYS A 70 6.49 2.97 7.60
CA LYS A 70 5.80 1.73 7.94
C LYS A 70 4.76 1.43 6.87
N VAL A 71 4.79 0.25 6.28
CA VAL A 71 3.81 -0.19 5.29
C VAL A 71 3.09 -1.40 5.86
N ILE A 72 1.77 -1.27 6.00
CA ILE A 72 0.85 -2.32 6.42
C ILE A 72 0.09 -2.77 5.19
N ARG A 73 0.27 -4.02 4.79
CA ARG A 73 -0.47 -4.63 3.69
C ARG A 73 -1.56 -5.51 4.25
N VAL A 74 -2.78 -5.31 3.77
CA VAL A 74 -3.95 -6.09 4.15
C VAL A 74 -4.57 -6.74 2.94
N ASP A 75 -5.25 -7.86 3.14
CA ASP A 75 -6.03 -8.49 2.08
C ASP A 75 -7.15 -7.56 1.62
N GLU A 76 -7.45 -7.58 0.32
CA GLU A 76 -8.50 -6.72 -0.22
C GLU A 76 -9.88 -7.15 0.28
N TYR A 77 -10.68 -6.15 0.64
CA TYR A 77 -11.92 -6.17 1.44
C TYR A 77 -13.12 -6.85 0.72
N ASN A 78 -12.93 -8.01 0.10
CA ASN A 78 -14.01 -8.74 -0.61
C ASN A 78 -14.79 -9.72 0.28
N SER A 79 -14.46 -9.84 1.58
CA SER A 79 -15.14 -10.77 2.51
C SER A 79 -16.21 -10.12 3.38
N ILE A 80 -16.20 -8.80 3.59
CA ILE A 80 -17.09 -8.13 4.56
C ILE A 80 -18.45 -7.77 3.96
N PHE A 81 -18.55 -7.56 2.65
CA PHE A 81 -19.81 -7.25 1.96
C PHE A 81 -20.40 -8.42 1.15
N LYS A 82 -19.79 -9.61 1.17
CA LYS A 82 -20.35 -10.82 0.51
C LYS A 82 -21.53 -11.47 1.26
N LYS A 83 -22.10 -10.79 2.26
CA LYS A 83 -23.15 -11.32 3.15
C LYS A 83 -24.34 -10.38 3.36
N ILE A 84 -24.60 -9.47 2.43
CA ILE A 84 -25.84 -8.68 2.41
C ILE A 84 -26.55 -8.95 1.08
#